data_AF-A0A7M3MWN3-F1
#
_entry.id   AF-A0A7M3MWN3-F1
#
_cell.length_a   1.000
_cell.length_b   1.000
_cell.length_c   1.000
_cell.angle_alpha   90.00
_cell.angle_beta   90.00
_cell.angle_gamma   90.00
#
_symmetry.space_group_name_H-M   'P 1'
#
loop_
_entity.id
_entity.type
_entity.pdbx_description
1 polymer ?
#
loop_
_entity_poly.entity_id
_entity_poly.type
_entity_poly.pdbx_seq_one_letter_code
_entity_poly.pdbx_strand_id
1 'polypeptide(L)'
;MEKLLVLLKNGGNDRYTAQEKLYKKLRDEGCVNIIYRSIEPYRGTLHDAEDLFQEAYLVLIKKLDKGEHQNDFNTRNYLVAIARNLWKNTSRANKVAENYQNKYANDASVSVCCDEHLERREKRKLIDEIIGNLTDQCKEILKLWMEDFSMREIAEKLDLSSERLAIKYKYRCHKRLVKYLAGRPNLVNELNN
;
A
#
# COMPACT_ATOMS: atom_id res chain seq x y z
N MET A 1 -14.03 -15.91 11.08
CA MET A 1 -12.93 -14.93 11.06
C MET A 1 -11.58 -15.66 11.09
N GLU A 2 -11.42 -16.71 11.90
CA GLU A 2 -10.21 -17.55 11.94
C GLU A 2 -9.72 -18.06 10.58
N LYS A 3 -10.57 -18.65 9.74
CA LYS A 3 -10.17 -19.11 8.38
C LYS A 3 -9.61 -17.98 7.51
N LEU A 4 -10.08 -16.75 7.68
CA LEU A 4 -9.61 -15.59 6.92
C LEU A 4 -8.26 -15.09 7.44
N LEU A 5 -8.07 -15.09 8.76
CA LEU A 5 -6.78 -14.77 9.40
C LEU A 5 -5.69 -15.77 9.03
N VAL A 6 -6.04 -17.05 8.89
CA VAL A 6 -5.11 -18.09 8.39
C VAL A 6 -4.69 -17.81 6.95
N LEU A 7 -5.63 -17.45 6.07
CA LEU A 7 -5.31 -17.14 4.67
C LEU A 7 -4.53 -15.82 4.51
N LEU A 8 -4.74 -14.83 5.39
CA LEU A 8 -3.94 -13.61 5.41
C LEU A 8 -2.47 -13.85 5.81
N LYS A 9 -2.20 -14.96 6.52
CA LYS A 9 -0.84 -15.40 6.87
C LYS A 9 -0.15 -16.20 5.77
N ASN A 10 -0.90 -16.71 4.79
CA ASN A 10 -0.31 -17.32 3.60
C ASN A 10 0.19 -16.22 2.65
N GLY A 11 1.15 -16.52 1.78
CA GLY A 11 1.66 -15.56 0.81
C GLY A 11 0.86 -15.54 -0.49
N GLY A 12 1.20 -14.60 -1.37
CA GLY A 12 0.81 -14.67 -2.78
C GLY A 12 -0.69 -14.65 -3.05
N ASN A 13 -1.15 -15.53 -3.94
CA ASN A 13 -2.51 -15.49 -4.50
C ASN A 13 -3.61 -15.79 -3.46
N ASP A 14 -3.30 -16.61 -2.46
CA ASP A 14 -4.23 -16.92 -1.36
C ASP A 14 -4.44 -15.70 -0.47
N ARG A 15 -3.35 -14.95 -0.19
CA ARG A 15 -3.42 -13.68 0.54
C ARG A 15 -4.25 -12.66 -0.20
N TYR A 16 -3.96 -12.48 -1.50
CA TYR A 16 -4.70 -11.57 -2.36
C TYR A 16 -6.20 -11.90 -2.36
N THR A 17 -6.54 -13.18 -2.56
CA THR A 17 -7.92 -13.66 -2.55
C THR A 17 -8.61 -13.41 -1.21
N ALA A 18 -7.89 -13.59 -0.09
CA ALA A 18 -8.43 -13.34 1.24
C ALA A 18 -8.68 -11.85 1.49
N GLN A 19 -7.75 -10.98 1.08
CA GLN A 19 -7.90 -9.54 1.15
C GLN A 19 -9.09 -9.08 0.30
N GLU A 20 -9.18 -9.50 -0.96
CA GLU A 20 -10.28 -9.11 -1.85
C GLU A 20 -11.65 -9.53 -1.28
N LYS A 21 -11.77 -10.76 -0.75
CA LYS A 21 -12.99 -11.23 -0.08
C LYS A 21 -13.33 -10.41 1.16
N LEU A 22 -12.33 -10.04 1.97
CA LEU A 22 -12.56 -9.21 3.16
C LEU A 22 -13.03 -7.81 2.79
N TYR A 23 -12.39 -7.20 1.80
CA TYR A 23 -12.75 -5.88 1.29
C TYR A 23 -14.20 -5.84 0.82
N LYS A 24 -14.59 -6.78 -0.05
CA LYS A 24 -15.97 -6.90 -0.55
C LYS A 24 -16.96 -7.10 0.59
N LYS A 25 -16.68 -8.04 1.50
CA LYS A 25 -17.53 -8.30 2.67
C LYS A 25 -17.75 -7.03 3.52
N LEU A 26 -16.69 -6.31 3.86
CA LEU A 26 -16.80 -5.09 4.68
C LEU A 26 -17.56 -3.98 3.95
N ARG A 27 -17.41 -3.88 2.63
CA ARG A 27 -18.17 -2.95 1.81
C ARG A 27 -19.66 -3.30 1.80
N ASP A 28 -19.99 -4.58 1.58
CA ASP A 28 -21.37 -5.09 1.54
C ASP A 28 -22.07 -5.02 2.91
N GLU A 29 -21.31 -5.11 4.01
CA GLU A 29 -21.80 -4.86 5.37
C GLU A 29 -22.11 -3.37 5.66
N GLY A 30 -21.96 -2.50 4.66
CA GLY A 30 -22.35 -1.10 4.72
C GLY A 30 -21.36 -0.20 5.46
N CYS A 31 -20.08 -0.61 5.59
CA CYS A 31 -19.05 0.18 6.29
C CYS A 31 -18.96 1.62 5.77
N VAL A 32 -18.99 1.82 4.44
CA VAL A 32 -18.92 3.15 3.81
C VAL A 32 -20.07 4.03 4.31
N ASN A 33 -21.29 3.51 4.35
CA ASN A 33 -22.46 4.26 4.84
C ASN A 33 -22.34 4.59 6.33
N ILE A 34 -21.79 3.69 7.15
CA ILE A 34 -21.56 3.93 8.57
C ILE A 34 -20.49 5.01 8.78
N ILE A 35 -19.43 5.00 7.97
CA ILE A 35 -18.36 6.02 7.99
C ILE A 35 -18.95 7.36 7.57
N TYR A 36 -19.68 7.42 6.45
CA TYR A 36 -20.33 8.62 5.94
C TYR A 36 -21.21 9.30 7.00
N ARG A 37 -22.10 8.54 7.64
CA ARG A 37 -22.96 9.06 8.73
C ARG A 37 -22.17 9.61 9.92
N SER A 38 -20.92 9.18 10.12
CA SER A 38 -20.08 9.68 11.20
C SER A 38 -19.29 10.95 10.86
N ILE A 39 -19.17 11.29 9.58
CA ILE A 39 -18.43 12.46 9.09
C ILE A 39 -19.32 13.54 8.48
N GLU A 40 -20.53 13.19 8.02
CA GLU A 40 -21.51 14.11 7.44
C GLU A 40 -21.79 15.34 8.32
N PRO A 41 -21.97 15.23 9.67
CA PRO A 41 -22.14 16.40 10.53
C PRO A 41 -20.95 17.37 10.53
N TYR A 42 -19.79 16.92 10.06
CA TYR A 42 -18.55 17.67 9.94
C TYR A 42 -18.24 18.07 8.49
N ARG A 43 -19.27 18.13 7.62
CA ARG A 43 -19.17 18.44 6.19
C ARG A 43 -18.39 17.41 5.38
N GLY A 44 -18.25 16.18 5.88
CA GLY A 44 -17.71 15.07 5.11
C GLY A 44 -18.69 14.64 4.01
N THR A 45 -18.17 14.33 2.83
CA THR A 45 -18.91 13.86 1.67
C THR A 45 -18.95 12.33 1.61
N LEU A 46 -19.78 11.80 0.71
CA LEU A 46 -19.77 10.36 0.42
C LEU A 46 -18.41 9.92 -0.15
N HIS A 47 -17.77 10.76 -0.96
CA HIS A 47 -16.45 10.49 -1.51
C HIS A 47 -15.40 10.38 -0.40
N ASP A 48 -15.39 11.32 0.55
CA ASP A 48 -14.50 11.25 1.73
C ASP A 48 -14.72 9.95 2.52
N ALA A 49 -15.95 9.46 2.60
CA ALA A 49 -16.26 8.20 3.27
C ALA A 49 -15.74 6.97 2.50
N GLU A 50 -15.73 7.00 1.17
CA GLU A 50 -15.13 5.95 0.33
C GLU A 50 -13.60 5.95 0.48
N ASP A 51 -12.97 7.12 0.49
CA ASP A 51 -11.52 7.25 0.67
C ASP A 51 -11.10 6.79 2.07
N LEU A 52 -11.79 7.25 3.11
CA LEU A 52 -11.56 6.81 4.49
C LEU A 52 -11.76 5.30 4.66
N PHE A 53 -12.73 4.70 3.95
CA PHE A 53 -12.92 3.25 3.96
C PHE A 53 -11.70 2.53 3.38
N GLN A 54 -11.18 2.99 2.24
CA GLN A 54 -9.99 2.41 1.61
C GLN A 54 -8.76 2.56 2.52
N GLU A 55 -8.50 3.75 3.05
CA GLU A 55 -7.38 3.99 3.96
C GLU A 55 -7.48 3.16 5.24
N ALA A 56 -8.67 3.15 5.86
CA ALA A 56 -8.90 2.36 7.08
C ALA A 56 -8.73 0.87 6.82
N TYR A 57 -9.11 0.39 5.63
CA TYR A 57 -8.91 -0.99 5.23
C TYR A 57 -7.42 -1.34 5.11
N LEU A 58 -6.61 -0.47 4.51
CA LEU A 58 -5.16 -0.67 4.44
C LEU A 58 -4.51 -0.73 5.83
N VAL A 59 -4.93 0.15 6.74
CA VAL A 59 -4.48 0.13 8.14
C VAL A 59 -4.92 -1.14 8.85
N LEU A 60 -6.17 -1.58 8.62
CA LEU A 60 -6.69 -2.83 9.17
C LEU A 60 -5.82 -4.01 8.73
N ILE A 61 -5.57 -4.19 7.44
CA ILE A 61 -4.74 -5.28 6.91
C ILE A 61 -3.35 -5.28 7.57
N LYS A 62 -2.68 -4.12 7.63
CA LYS A 62 -1.37 -3.99 8.30
C LYS A 62 -1.41 -4.43 9.76
N LYS A 63 -2.51 -4.18 10.48
CA LYS A 63 -2.68 -4.60 11.87
C LYS A 63 -2.99 -6.09 12.01
N LEU A 64 -3.77 -6.65 11.09
CA LEU A 64 -4.02 -8.09 11.04
C LEU A 64 -2.74 -8.87 10.77
N ASP A 65 -1.92 -8.40 9.84
CA ASP A 65 -0.62 -9.00 9.48
C ASP A 65 0.34 -9.03 10.68
N LYS A 66 0.35 -7.97 11.49
CA LYS A 66 1.19 -7.88 12.71
C LYS A 66 0.63 -8.68 13.89
N GLY A 67 -0.54 -9.27 13.78
CA GLY A 67 -1.22 -9.92 14.91
C GLY A 67 -1.67 -8.93 15.99
N GLU A 68 -1.75 -7.63 15.69
CA GLU A 68 -2.18 -6.58 16.62
C GLU A 68 -3.71 -6.52 16.76
N HIS A 69 -4.35 -7.66 16.97
CA HIS A 69 -5.79 -7.74 17.17
C HIS A 69 -6.10 -8.59 18.41
N GLN A 70 -7.02 -8.11 19.24
CA GLN A 70 -7.50 -8.88 20.38
C GLN A 70 -8.40 -10.03 19.91
N ASN A 71 -8.42 -11.16 20.61
CA ASN A 71 -9.41 -12.21 20.36
C ASN A 71 -10.83 -11.61 20.49
N ASP A 72 -11.75 -11.95 19.57
CA ASP A 72 -13.14 -11.47 19.50
C ASP A 72 -13.42 -10.00 19.11
N PHE A 73 -12.50 -9.31 18.43
CA PHE A 73 -12.83 -7.99 17.87
C PHE A 73 -13.75 -8.09 16.64
N ASN A 74 -14.85 -7.33 16.63
CA ASN A 74 -15.72 -7.19 15.47
C ASN A 74 -15.00 -6.37 14.38
N THR A 75 -14.56 -7.02 13.30
CA THR A 75 -13.74 -6.43 12.22
C THR A 75 -14.38 -5.19 11.58
N ARG A 76 -15.70 -5.19 11.41
CA ARG A 76 -16.48 -4.05 10.91
C ARG A 76 -16.37 -2.85 11.84
N ASN A 77 -16.66 -3.07 13.13
CA ASN A 77 -16.60 -1.99 14.12
C ASN A 77 -15.17 -1.44 14.26
N TYR A 78 -14.16 -2.30 14.14
CA TYR A 78 -12.77 -1.90 14.21
C TYR A 78 -12.35 -1.05 13.00
N LEU A 79 -12.74 -1.45 11.79
CA LEU A 79 -12.54 -0.65 10.58
C LEU A 79 -13.17 0.75 10.72
N VAL A 80 -14.42 0.82 11.18
CA VAL A 80 -15.12 2.10 11.39
C VAL A 80 -14.41 2.95 12.44
N ALA A 81 -13.88 2.34 13.51
CA ALA A 81 -13.10 3.06 14.51
C ALA A 81 -11.79 3.62 13.95
N ILE A 82 -11.10 2.86 13.09
CA ILE A 82 -9.91 3.32 12.37
C ILE A 82 -10.27 4.53 11.48
N ALA A 83 -11.30 4.41 10.65
CA ALA A 83 -11.75 5.49 9.76
C ALA A 83 -12.08 6.78 10.52
N ARG A 84 -12.78 6.69 11.67
CA ARG A 84 -13.07 7.85 12.52
C ARG A 84 -11.82 8.50 13.09
N ASN A 85 -10.79 7.72 13.41
CA ASN A 85 -9.53 8.25 13.90
C ASN A 85 -8.74 8.95 12.78
N LEU A 86 -8.75 8.38 11.57
CA LEU A 86 -8.17 9.02 10.38
C LEU A 86 -8.84 10.37 10.13
N TRP A 87 -10.18 10.40 10.07
CA TRP A 87 -10.92 11.65 9.91
C TRP A 87 -10.59 12.70 10.97
N LYS A 88 -10.55 12.32 12.26
CA LYS A 88 -10.16 13.23 13.35
C LYS A 88 -8.76 13.81 13.16
N ASN A 89 -7.82 13.01 12.68
CA ASN A 89 -6.46 13.48 12.42
C ASN A 89 -6.42 14.44 11.23
N THR A 90 -7.13 14.14 10.15
CA THR A 90 -7.27 15.02 8.99
C THR A 90 -7.97 16.34 9.35
N SER A 91 -9.08 16.31 10.10
CA SER A 91 -9.76 17.52 10.55
C SER A 91 -8.90 18.36 11.50
N ARG A 92 -8.07 17.74 12.35
CA ARG A 92 -7.11 18.47 13.20
C ARG A 92 -6.01 19.11 12.36
N ALA A 93 -5.45 18.37 11.40
CA ALA A 93 -4.45 18.90 10.48
C ALA A 93 -5.01 20.04 9.63
N ASN A 94 -6.23 19.91 9.11
CA ASN A 94 -6.93 20.94 8.36
C ASN A 94 -7.25 22.16 9.23
N LYS A 95 -7.66 21.97 10.49
CA LYS A 95 -7.88 23.09 11.42
C LYS A 95 -6.56 23.81 11.76
N VAL A 96 -5.44 23.09 11.84
CA VAL A 96 -4.11 23.70 11.99
C VAL A 96 -3.69 24.43 10.70
N ALA A 97 -3.91 23.83 9.53
CA ALA A 97 -3.59 24.40 8.22
C ALA A 97 -4.46 25.63 7.91
N GLU A 98 -5.75 25.63 8.23
CA GLU A 98 -6.67 26.77 8.07
C GLU A 98 -6.28 27.92 9.01
N ASN A 99 -5.84 27.62 10.24
CA ASN A 99 -5.25 28.62 11.13
C ASN A 99 -3.93 29.19 10.60
N TYR A 100 -3.18 28.43 9.80
CA TYR A 100 -1.95 28.87 9.14
C TYR A 100 -2.20 29.64 7.84
N GLN A 101 -3.13 29.19 6.98
CA GLN A 101 -3.52 29.85 5.73
C GLN A 101 -4.21 31.18 5.97
N ASN A 102 -5.05 31.30 7.01
CA ASN A 102 -5.62 32.59 7.41
C ASN A 102 -4.57 33.62 7.84
N LYS A 103 -3.32 33.21 8.11
CA LYS A 103 -2.19 34.12 8.38
C LYS A 103 -1.38 34.50 7.14
N TYR A 104 -1.54 33.82 6.01
CA TYR A 104 -0.68 33.98 4.82
C TYR A 104 -1.45 33.88 3.48
N ALA A 105 -2.70 34.35 3.44
CA ALA A 105 -3.49 34.38 2.22
C ALA A 105 -3.04 35.52 1.28
N ASN A 106 -1.92 35.32 0.57
CA ASN A 106 -1.57 35.97 -0.69
C ASN A 106 -0.36 35.24 -1.28
N ASP A 107 -0.56 34.10 -1.95
CA ASP A 107 0.11 33.89 -3.25
C ASP A 107 -0.39 32.65 -4.02
N ALA A 108 -0.42 32.84 -5.33
CA ALA A 108 -0.36 31.89 -6.44
C ALA A 108 -1.44 30.78 -6.60
N SER A 109 -2.29 31.00 -7.60
CA SER A 109 -2.86 29.96 -8.46
C SER A 109 -1.78 29.35 -9.36
N VAL A 110 -1.65 28.02 -9.39
CA VAL A 110 -0.88 27.31 -10.41
C VAL A 110 -1.77 26.29 -11.12
N SER A 111 -1.88 26.48 -12.44
CA SER A 111 -2.48 25.56 -13.40
C SER A 111 -1.48 24.43 -13.71
N VAL A 112 -1.86 23.18 -13.48
CA VAL A 112 -1.08 21.98 -13.87
C VAL A 112 -1.86 21.25 -14.96
N CYS A 113 -1.36 21.28 -16.21
CA CYS A 113 -1.74 20.29 -17.23
C CYS A 113 -0.80 20.36 -18.44
N CYS A 114 0.41 19.78 -18.34
CA CYS A 114 1.20 19.32 -19.50
C CYS A 114 2.39 18.40 -19.12
N ASP A 115 2.91 18.48 -17.89
CA ASP A 115 4.14 17.78 -17.47
C ASP A 115 4.01 16.26 -17.26
N GLU A 116 2.82 15.75 -16.89
CA GLU A 116 2.65 14.34 -16.50
C GLU A 116 3.05 13.33 -17.59
N HIS A 117 2.88 13.66 -18.87
CA HIS A 117 3.18 12.73 -19.97
C HIS A 117 4.67 12.63 -20.31
N LEU A 118 5.45 13.67 -20.04
CA LEU A 118 6.90 13.67 -20.26
C LEU A 118 7.60 12.95 -19.10
N GLU A 119 7.24 13.28 -17.86
CA GLU A 119 7.75 12.63 -16.66
C GLU A 119 7.50 11.11 -16.66
N ARG A 120 6.30 10.67 -17.09
CA ARG A 120 5.99 9.23 -17.20
C ARG A 120 6.89 8.48 -18.17
N ARG A 121 7.33 9.11 -19.27
CA ARG A 121 8.22 8.47 -20.26
C ARG A 121 9.65 8.35 -19.76
N GLU A 122 10.12 9.36 -19.03
CA GLU A 122 11.47 9.35 -18.45
C GLU A 122 11.57 8.34 -17.31
N LYS A 123 10.59 8.32 -16.40
CA LYS A 123 10.47 7.30 -15.36
C LYS A 123 10.42 5.88 -15.94
N ARG A 124 9.70 5.68 -17.06
CA ARG A 124 9.61 4.37 -17.74
C ARG A 124 10.98 3.90 -18.24
N LYS A 125 11.74 4.77 -18.93
CA LYS A 125 13.09 4.45 -19.41
C LYS A 125 14.05 4.11 -18.26
N LEU A 126 13.94 4.83 -17.16
CA LEU A 126 14.71 4.59 -15.93
C LEU A 126 14.47 3.18 -15.38
N ILE A 127 13.20 2.82 -15.25
CA ILE A 127 12.76 1.51 -14.78
C ILE A 127 13.24 0.41 -15.72
N ASP A 128 13.13 0.61 -17.03
CA ASP A 128 13.57 -0.34 -18.04
C ASP A 128 15.10 -0.55 -17.99
N GLU A 129 15.90 0.49 -17.72
CA GLU A 129 17.36 0.37 -17.54
C GLU A 129 17.72 -0.41 -16.26
N ILE A 130 17.03 -0.13 -15.15
CA ILE A 130 17.24 -0.83 -13.87
C ILE A 130 16.89 -2.31 -14.01
N ILE A 131 15.73 -2.61 -14.61
CA ILE A 131 15.27 -3.98 -14.83
C ILE A 131 16.18 -4.70 -15.84
N GLY A 132 16.65 -4.02 -16.89
CA GLY A 132 17.56 -4.58 -17.90
C GLY A 132 18.87 -5.12 -17.34
N ASN A 133 19.34 -4.60 -16.20
CA ASN A 133 20.56 -5.05 -15.53
C ASN A 133 20.39 -6.29 -14.63
N LEU A 134 19.15 -6.76 -14.45
CA LEU A 134 18.84 -7.98 -13.71
C LEU A 134 18.74 -9.17 -14.67
N THR A 135 19.24 -10.34 -14.25
CA THR A 135 18.97 -11.59 -14.97
C THR A 135 17.50 -11.94 -14.84
N ASP A 136 16.92 -12.71 -15.77
CA ASP A 136 15.49 -13.02 -15.74
C ASP A 136 15.06 -13.75 -14.46
N GLN A 137 15.91 -14.66 -13.96
CA GLN A 137 15.71 -15.28 -12.63
C GLN A 137 15.71 -14.25 -11.49
N CYS A 138 16.54 -13.20 -11.56
CA CYS A 138 16.54 -12.14 -10.54
C CYS A 138 15.32 -11.23 -10.66
N LYS A 139 14.84 -10.95 -11.87
CA LYS A 139 13.59 -10.20 -12.08
C LYS A 139 12.42 -10.97 -11.48
N GLU A 140 12.30 -12.24 -11.81
CA GLU A 140 11.16 -13.06 -11.39
C GLU A 140 11.13 -13.28 -9.89
N ILE A 141 12.27 -13.56 -9.25
CA ILE A 141 12.32 -13.74 -7.79
C ILE A 141 12.01 -12.45 -7.03
N LEU A 142 12.48 -11.29 -7.53
CA LEU A 142 12.18 -10.00 -6.92
C LEU A 142 10.72 -9.62 -7.14
N LYS A 143 10.17 -9.90 -8.32
CA LYS A 143 8.75 -9.68 -8.63
C LYS A 143 7.85 -10.48 -7.69
N LEU A 144 8.05 -11.80 -7.60
CA LEU A 144 7.25 -12.65 -6.72
C LEU A 144 7.40 -12.23 -5.24
N TRP A 145 8.60 -11.82 -4.83
CA TRP A 145 8.81 -11.30 -3.47
C TRP A 145 8.06 -9.97 -3.23
N MET A 146 8.03 -9.07 -4.21
CA MET A 146 7.26 -7.81 -4.12
C MET A 146 5.74 -8.05 -4.15
N GLU A 147 5.29 -9.12 -4.79
CA GLU A 147 3.91 -9.60 -4.79
C GLU A 147 3.55 -10.40 -3.52
N ASP A 148 4.39 -10.32 -2.48
CA ASP A 148 4.18 -10.95 -1.17
C ASP A 148 4.04 -12.49 -1.21
N PHE A 149 4.59 -13.17 -2.24
CA PHE A 149 4.72 -14.62 -2.21
C PHE A 149 5.70 -15.06 -1.11
N SER A 150 5.34 -16.12 -0.39
CA SER A 150 6.22 -16.69 0.64
C SER A 150 7.47 -17.31 -0.02
N MET A 151 8.60 -17.36 0.68
CA MET A 151 9.84 -17.89 0.09
C MET A 151 9.72 -19.36 -0.33
N ARG A 152 8.82 -20.11 0.32
CA ARG A 152 8.44 -21.47 -0.07
C ARG A 152 7.69 -21.47 -1.42
N GLU A 153 6.66 -20.64 -1.56
CA GLU A 153 5.89 -20.53 -2.83
C GLU A 153 6.77 -20.03 -3.98
N ILE A 154 7.70 -19.12 -3.70
CA ILE A 154 8.69 -18.66 -4.67
C ILE A 154 9.62 -19.80 -5.09
N ALA A 155 10.08 -20.63 -4.14
CA ALA A 155 10.89 -21.79 -4.46
C ALA A 155 10.14 -22.77 -5.37
N GLU A 156 8.86 -23.03 -5.08
CA GLU A 156 8.01 -23.89 -5.91
C GLU A 156 7.80 -23.30 -7.32
N LYS A 157 7.48 -22.00 -7.43
CA LYS A 157 7.24 -21.32 -8.71
C LYS A 157 8.48 -21.24 -9.61
N LEU A 158 9.67 -21.17 -9.01
CA LEU A 158 10.94 -21.05 -9.73
C LEU A 158 11.70 -22.38 -9.83
N ASP A 159 11.06 -23.50 -9.47
CA ASP A 159 11.64 -24.84 -9.45
C ASP A 159 12.99 -24.90 -8.70
N LEU A 160 13.04 -24.22 -7.55
CA LEU A 160 14.21 -24.19 -6.68
C LEU A 160 14.12 -25.33 -5.65
N SER A 161 15.25 -25.99 -5.43
CA SER A 161 15.35 -27.16 -4.55
C SER A 161 15.00 -26.92 -3.07
N SER A 162 14.93 -25.66 -2.62
CA SER A 162 14.50 -25.33 -1.25
C SER A 162 14.13 -23.87 -1.08
N GLU A 163 13.29 -23.58 -0.08
CA GLU A 163 13.01 -22.23 0.42
C GLU A 163 14.30 -21.46 0.78
N ARG A 164 15.29 -22.15 1.38
CA ARG A 164 16.59 -21.55 1.71
C ARG A 164 17.33 -21.05 0.48
N LEU A 165 17.19 -21.74 -0.65
CA LEU A 165 17.78 -21.33 -1.91
C LEU A 165 17.08 -20.07 -2.45
N ALA A 166 15.75 -20.00 -2.36
CA ALA A 166 14.98 -18.80 -2.72
C ALA A 166 15.40 -17.58 -1.88
N ILE A 167 15.53 -17.73 -0.56
CA ILE A 167 16.03 -16.65 0.33
C ILE A 167 17.40 -16.16 -0.12
N LYS A 168 18.33 -17.09 -0.38
CA LYS A 168 19.70 -16.76 -0.81
C LYS A 168 19.72 -16.05 -2.16
N TYR A 169 18.89 -16.49 -3.11
CA TYR A 169 18.77 -15.89 -4.43
C TYR A 169 18.16 -14.49 -4.32
N LYS A 170 17.07 -14.33 -3.57
CA LYS A 170 16.44 -13.03 -3.30
C LYS A 170 17.44 -12.06 -2.71
N TYR A 171 18.19 -12.48 -1.68
CA TYR A 171 19.22 -11.65 -1.06
C TYR A 171 20.29 -11.21 -2.06
N ARG A 172 20.80 -12.12 -2.89
CA ARG A 172 21.82 -11.81 -3.91
C ARG A 172 21.29 -10.85 -4.96
N CYS A 173 20.09 -11.08 -5.48
CA CYS A 173 19.46 -10.22 -6.48
C CYS A 173 19.17 -8.82 -5.93
N HIS A 174 18.61 -8.74 -4.72
CA HIS A 174 18.37 -7.48 -4.03
C HIS A 174 19.68 -6.72 -3.76
N LYS A 175 20.73 -7.39 -3.30
CA LYS A 175 22.05 -6.77 -3.07
C LYS A 175 22.65 -6.21 -4.36
N ARG A 176 22.48 -6.91 -5.49
CA ARG A 176 22.91 -6.42 -6.81
C ARG A 176 22.13 -5.18 -7.23
N LEU A 177 20.81 -5.19 -7.05
CA LEU A 177 19.94 -4.05 -7.33
C LEU A 177 20.33 -2.83 -6.49
N VAL A 178 20.48 -2.99 -5.18
CA VAL A 178 20.92 -1.92 -4.27
C VAL A 178 22.30 -1.38 -4.67
N LYS A 179 23.26 -2.26 -5.02
CA LYS A 179 24.59 -1.82 -5.48
C LYS A 179 24.52 -1.02 -6.79
N TYR A 180 23.65 -1.43 -7.72
CA TYR A 180 23.45 -0.73 -8.97
C TYR A 180 22.86 0.68 -8.76
N LEU A 181 21.89 0.79 -7.85
CA LEU A 181 21.26 2.07 -7.47
C LEU A 181 22.22 2.98 -6.68
N ALA A 182 23.02 2.43 -5.77
CA ALA A 182 23.99 3.19 -4.98
C ALA A 182 25.07 3.88 -5.84
N GLY A 183 25.41 3.31 -7.00
CA GLY A 183 26.32 3.92 -7.96
C GLY A 183 25.71 5.06 -8.78
N ARG A 184 24.40 5.33 -8.63
CA ARG A 184 23.66 6.34 -9.39
C ARG A 184 22.60 7.03 -8.50
N PRO A 185 23.02 7.87 -7.55
CA PRO A 185 22.11 8.50 -6.57
C PRO A 185 21.00 9.34 -7.22
N ASN A 186 21.23 9.90 -8.41
CA ASN A 186 20.22 10.64 -9.17
C ASN A 186 18.98 9.77 -9.50
N LEU A 187 19.18 8.47 -9.78
CA LEU A 187 18.08 7.55 -10.07
C LEU A 187 17.16 7.35 -8.87
N VAL A 188 17.71 7.37 -7.66
CA VAL A 188 16.94 7.16 -6.42
C VAL A 188 16.08 8.40 -6.14
N ASN A 189 16.57 9.59 -6.43
CA ASN A 189 15.81 10.83 -6.25
C ASN A 189 14.67 10.94 -7.26
N GLU A 190 14.89 10.53 -8.51
CA GLU A 190 13.87 10.53 -9.57
C GLU A 190 12.76 9.47 -9.37
N LEU A 191 13.03 8.38 -8.64
CA LEU A 191 12.03 7.36 -8.29
C LEU A 191 11.17 7.73 -7.07
N ASN A 192 11.64 8.63 -6.20
CA ASN A 192 10.96 9.02 -4.97
C ASN A 192 10.10 10.29 -5.08
N ASN A 193 10.23 11.03 -6.18
CA ASN A 193 9.35 12.14 -6.58
C ASN A 193 8.29 11.64 -7.57
#